data_AF-A0A9N9UUK7-F1
#
_entry.id   AF-A0A9N9UUK7-F1
#
_cell.length_a   1.000
_cell.length_b   1.000
_cell.length_c   1.000
_cell.angle_alpha   90.00
_cell.angle_beta   90.00
_cell.angle_gamma   90.00
#
_symmetry.space_group_name_H-M   'P 1'
#
loop_
_entity.id
_entity.type
_entity.pdbx_description
1 polymer ?
#
loop_
_entity_poly.entity_id
_entity_poly.type
_entity_poly.pdbx_seq_one_letter_code
_entity_poly.pdbx_strand_id
1 'polypeptide(L)'
;MSSLSEEKYQTQKSPHDVSLEAGVDSHESPADSYVADSQSGILASLRRFEARMDTILGVESHAIDRKTAADKRPHEELSMALLWASGTMGISCFATGFLGWEFQLSLKQTIPIIIFASILGGAVSAYCATFSAATGLRQVSFSRYSFGWYPNKLIAFLNGIEQLGWAAVASISGGLALTGVADGHISLVGGVIIIAVVSLVISLLGLKYILVYERYAWLIYFVVFLIIFGMVGPHADDTTPSPLTGLDLSGNVLSLLAIIYGSSASWSTMVGDYYVHYPVNVSRFKVFALTTLGIAIPTSFGMTAGAVVASSLNSNQDWADAYEHQGIGFLIRDMLHPRGFSKFILVLLSFSGINTNIISLYSSAISFQQMARPLANVPRFIWTLLCFGVVMALALGGRSELNTYLQDFLSLLGYWCTSYFVILLLEHTIFRKRDFSNYDLEGWNDPSRLPLGLGASAAFLVGVVAWCMGMVETWFVGPVGALIGADGGDIANEFTLVVTAVVYIPARYLELKWFGR
;
A
#
# COMPACT_ATOMS: atom_id res chain seq x y z
N MET A 1 -55.60 55.44 -1.83
CA MET A 1 -54.32 55.61 -2.56
C MET A 1 -53.20 55.61 -1.54
N SER A 2 -52.22 54.71 -1.72
CA SER A 2 -50.85 54.77 -1.16
C SER A 2 -50.69 54.67 0.37
N SER A 3 -50.40 53.46 0.86
CA SER A 3 -49.78 53.22 2.17
C SER A 3 -48.27 53.00 2.04
N LEU A 4 -47.54 54.07 2.35
CA LEU A 4 -46.30 54.19 3.13
C LEU A 4 -45.33 52.99 3.25
N SER A 5 -44.17 53.21 2.64
CA SER A 5 -42.77 52.98 3.07
C SER A 5 -42.48 52.40 4.46
N GLU A 6 -41.56 51.42 4.50
CA GLU A 6 -40.44 51.42 5.45
C GLU A 6 -39.22 50.69 4.85
N GLU A 7 -38.19 51.46 4.55
CA GLU A 7 -36.87 51.05 4.09
C GLU A 7 -35.98 50.92 5.34
N LYS A 8 -35.44 49.73 5.62
CA LYS A 8 -34.48 49.53 6.72
C LYS A 8 -33.16 48.96 6.20
N TYR A 9 -32.17 49.86 6.23
CA TYR A 9 -30.73 49.67 6.38
C TYR A 9 -30.27 48.23 6.69
N GLN A 10 -29.53 47.62 5.75
CA GLN A 10 -28.67 46.47 6.02
C GLN A 10 -27.31 46.97 6.52
N THR A 11 -27.02 46.78 7.80
CA THR A 11 -25.68 46.95 8.36
C THR A 11 -24.89 45.66 8.15
N GLN A 12 -23.85 45.77 7.33
CA GLN A 12 -22.81 44.78 7.07
C GLN A 12 -22.06 44.41 8.37
N LYS A 13 -21.98 43.12 8.72
CA LYS A 13 -21.06 42.60 9.73
C LYS A 13 -20.06 41.61 9.09
N SER A 14 -18.79 41.87 9.36
CA SER A 14 -17.58 41.12 8.98
C SER A 14 -17.48 39.77 9.72
N PRO A 15 -16.75 38.77 9.19
CA PRO A 15 -16.84 37.38 9.62
C PRO A 15 -15.74 37.03 10.61
N HIS A 16 -16.06 36.94 11.90
CA HIS A 16 -15.29 36.17 12.87
C HIS A 16 -16.20 35.87 14.06
N ASP A 17 -16.84 34.70 14.02
CA ASP A 17 -17.24 33.92 15.19
C ASP A 17 -17.70 32.55 14.69
N VAL A 18 -16.83 31.54 14.84
CA VAL A 18 -17.17 30.12 14.62
C VAL A 18 -17.53 29.56 15.98
N SER A 19 -18.82 29.59 16.31
CA SER A 19 -19.39 28.76 17.38
C SER A 19 -19.73 27.38 16.82
N LEU A 20 -19.07 26.37 17.37
CA LEU A 20 -19.40 24.96 17.23
C LEU A 20 -20.74 24.70 17.96
N GLU A 21 -21.84 24.66 17.21
CA GLU A 21 -23.08 24.05 17.68
C GLU A 21 -23.35 22.75 16.92
N ALA A 22 -23.51 21.69 17.70
CA ALA A 22 -23.85 20.35 17.27
C ALA A 22 -25.30 20.32 16.75
N GLY A 23 -25.47 20.43 15.44
CA GLY A 23 -26.72 20.08 14.76
C GLY A 23 -26.70 18.61 14.36
N VAL A 24 -27.36 17.76 15.14
CA VAL A 24 -27.73 16.40 14.73
C VAL A 24 -28.97 16.51 13.85
N ASP A 25 -28.78 16.81 12.57
CA ASP A 25 -29.82 16.60 11.57
C ASP A 25 -29.73 15.15 11.08
N SER A 26 -30.60 14.32 11.64
CA SER A 26 -30.86 12.95 11.19
C SER A 26 -31.64 13.00 9.89
N HIS A 27 -30.93 13.19 8.78
CA HIS A 27 -31.47 12.82 7.47
C HIS A 27 -31.41 11.30 7.33
N GLU A 28 -32.49 10.63 7.71
CA GLU A 28 -32.78 9.25 7.30
C GLU A 28 -32.75 9.20 5.76
N SER A 29 -31.74 8.51 5.24
CA SER A 29 -31.66 8.18 3.81
C SER A 29 -32.60 7.00 3.57
N PRO A 30 -33.37 6.95 2.46
CA PRO A 30 -34.23 5.81 2.16
C PRO A 30 -33.45 4.48 1.96
N ALA A 31 -32.12 4.50 2.04
CA ALA A 31 -31.24 3.34 2.05
C ALA A 31 -31.12 2.61 3.42
N ASP A 32 -31.64 3.16 4.51
CA ASP A 32 -31.58 2.54 5.86
C ASP A 32 -32.49 1.28 6.01
N SER A 33 -33.11 0.82 4.92
CA SER A 33 -34.10 -0.27 4.93
C SER A 33 -33.56 -1.67 4.57
N TYR A 34 -32.26 -1.84 4.34
CA TYR A 34 -31.68 -3.16 4.11
C TYR A 34 -30.85 -3.65 5.30
N VAL A 35 -31.42 -4.63 6.01
CA VAL A 35 -30.84 -5.44 7.11
C VAL A 35 -30.96 -4.86 8.53
N ALA A 36 -32.17 -4.45 8.91
CA ALA A 36 -32.65 -4.65 10.28
C ALA A 36 -33.47 -5.96 10.33
N ASP A 37 -32.86 -7.06 9.89
CA ASP A 37 -33.55 -8.35 9.89
C ASP A 37 -33.31 -9.07 11.22
N SER A 38 -34.38 -9.70 11.68
CA SER A 38 -34.67 -10.39 12.94
C SER A 38 -33.74 -11.55 13.34
N GLN A 39 -32.44 -11.50 13.02
CA GLN A 39 -31.52 -12.61 13.26
C GLN A 39 -31.08 -12.67 14.73
N SER A 40 -31.60 -13.64 15.48
CA SER A 40 -31.03 -14.07 16.76
C SER A 40 -29.79 -14.93 16.52
N GLY A 41 -28.64 -14.56 17.11
CA GLY A 41 -27.42 -15.36 17.01
C GLY A 41 -26.15 -14.60 17.38
N ILE A 42 -25.04 -15.33 17.56
CA ILE A 42 -23.74 -14.76 17.93
C ILE A 42 -23.28 -13.73 16.89
N LEU A 43 -23.37 -14.07 15.59
CA LEU A 43 -22.98 -13.15 14.50
C LEU A 43 -23.79 -11.84 14.50
N ALA A 44 -25.10 -11.91 14.74
CA ALA A 44 -25.94 -10.71 14.83
C ALA A 44 -25.60 -9.86 16.05
N SER A 45 -25.21 -10.48 17.17
CA SER A 45 -24.68 -9.74 18.33
C SER A 45 -23.37 -9.02 18.00
N LEU A 46 -22.44 -9.70 17.30
CA LEU A 46 -21.15 -9.14 16.92
C LEU A 46 -21.31 -8.01 15.88
N ARG A 47 -22.24 -8.12 14.93
CA ARG A 47 -22.58 -7.05 13.99
C ARG A 47 -23.21 -5.84 14.68
N ARG A 48 -24.09 -6.05 15.67
CA ARG A 48 -24.63 -4.96 16.50
C ARG A 48 -23.54 -4.26 17.32
N PHE A 49 -22.55 -5.03 17.80
CA PHE A 49 -21.39 -4.46 18.48
C PHE A 49 -20.54 -3.60 17.53
N GLU A 50 -20.26 -4.09 16.31
CA GLU A 50 -19.56 -3.31 15.30
C GLU A 50 -20.32 -2.04 14.88
N ALA A 51 -21.65 -2.13 14.67
CA ALA A 51 -22.46 -0.95 14.38
C ALA A 51 -22.38 0.11 15.50
N ARG A 52 -22.35 -0.33 16.77
CA ARG A 52 -22.12 0.58 17.91
C ARG A 52 -20.73 1.20 17.88
N MET A 53 -19.69 0.39 17.60
CA MET A 53 -18.33 0.93 17.42
C MET A 53 -18.30 1.93 16.26
N ASP A 54 -19.08 1.72 15.21
CA ASP A 54 -19.12 2.63 14.06
C ASP A 54 -19.76 3.96 14.41
N THR A 55 -20.88 3.95 15.13
CA THR A 55 -21.53 5.18 15.62
C THR A 55 -20.60 5.99 16.54
N ILE A 56 -19.79 5.32 17.37
CA ILE A 56 -18.94 5.98 18.37
C ILE A 56 -17.58 6.39 17.79
N LEU A 57 -16.95 5.50 17.02
CA LEU A 57 -15.54 5.60 16.61
C LEU A 57 -15.36 5.77 15.10
N GLY A 58 -16.38 5.49 14.27
CA GLY A 58 -16.29 5.55 12.81
C GLY A 58 -15.48 4.41 12.20
N VAL A 59 -15.71 3.18 12.67
CA VAL A 59 -15.06 1.96 12.16
C VAL A 59 -15.68 1.42 10.85
N GLU A 60 -16.50 2.18 10.15
CA GLU A 60 -17.12 1.83 8.86
C GLU A 60 -17.65 0.39 8.79
N SER A 61 -18.72 0.12 9.53
CA SER A 61 -19.40 -1.19 9.56
C SER A 61 -19.90 -1.64 8.18
N HIS A 62 -20.14 -0.68 7.29
CA HIS A 62 -20.53 -0.85 5.88
C HIS A 62 -19.36 -0.52 4.94
N ALA A 63 -18.18 -1.06 5.23
CA ALA A 63 -16.96 -0.75 4.48
C ALA A 63 -17.07 -1.17 3.00
N ILE A 64 -17.53 -2.39 2.71
CA ILE A 64 -17.53 -2.97 1.37
C ILE A 64 -18.64 -2.44 0.45
N ASP A 65 -19.62 -1.73 1.00
CA ASP A 65 -20.75 -1.22 0.23
C ASP A 65 -20.30 -0.08 -0.69
N ARG A 66 -20.85 -0.07 -1.91
CA ARG A 66 -20.57 0.97 -2.89
C ARG A 66 -21.00 2.33 -2.35
N LYS A 67 -20.10 3.32 -2.40
CA LYS A 67 -20.41 4.71 -2.05
C LYS A 67 -20.98 5.44 -3.26
N THR A 68 -22.24 5.83 -3.18
CA THR A 68 -22.93 6.58 -4.23
C THR A 68 -22.47 8.04 -4.27
N ALA A 69 -22.90 8.80 -5.27
CA ALA A 69 -22.61 10.23 -5.33
C ALA A 69 -23.17 11.01 -4.13
N ALA A 70 -24.27 10.55 -3.54
CA ALA A 70 -24.90 11.18 -2.36
C ALA A 70 -24.10 10.92 -1.07
N ASP A 71 -23.43 9.77 -0.98
CA ASP A 71 -22.62 9.40 0.20
C ASP A 71 -21.27 10.16 0.26
N LYS A 72 -20.85 10.74 -0.87
CA LYS A 72 -19.54 11.37 -1.05
C LYS A 72 -19.60 12.84 -0.64
N ARG A 73 -18.56 13.31 0.05
CA ARG A 73 -18.39 14.70 0.46
C ARG A 73 -17.14 15.30 -0.19
N PRO A 74 -17.03 16.63 -0.32
CA PRO A 74 -15.77 17.26 -0.69
C PRO A 74 -14.68 16.90 0.33
N HIS A 75 -13.58 16.32 -0.16
CA HIS A 75 -12.40 15.99 0.63
C HIS A 75 -11.19 16.76 0.09
N GLU A 76 -10.23 17.06 0.96
CA GLU A 76 -8.97 17.68 0.57
C GLU A 76 -8.19 16.74 -0.36
N GLU A 77 -8.01 17.14 -1.62
CA GLU A 77 -7.37 16.31 -2.65
C GLU A 77 -5.89 16.02 -2.32
N LEU A 78 -5.18 16.96 -1.68
CA LEU A 78 -3.77 16.79 -1.29
C LEU A 78 -3.59 15.62 -0.29
N SER A 79 -4.62 15.29 0.49
CA SER A 79 -4.59 14.16 1.41
C SER A 79 -4.34 12.81 0.71
N MET A 80 -4.62 12.70 -0.60
CA MET A 80 -4.22 11.55 -1.41
C MET A 80 -2.70 11.35 -1.35
N ALA A 81 -1.93 12.41 -1.60
CA ALA A 81 -0.47 12.33 -1.59
C ALA A 81 0.09 12.15 -0.17
N LEU A 82 -0.51 12.84 0.81
CA LEU A 82 -0.01 12.81 2.20
C LEU A 82 -0.23 11.47 2.89
N LEU A 83 -1.34 10.77 2.58
CA LEU A 83 -1.59 9.41 3.05
C LEU A 83 -0.50 8.43 2.59
N TRP A 84 -0.10 8.51 1.31
CA TRP A 84 0.96 7.65 0.81
C TRP A 84 2.32 8.06 1.37
N ALA A 85 2.54 9.36 1.57
CA ALA A 85 3.76 9.85 2.20
C ALA A 85 3.95 9.32 3.62
N SER A 86 2.90 9.20 4.42
CA SER A 86 3.00 8.60 5.75
C SER A 86 3.16 7.09 5.66
N GLY A 87 2.43 6.43 4.76
CA GLY A 87 2.46 4.98 4.59
C GLY A 87 3.80 4.42 4.10
N THR A 88 4.52 5.17 3.25
CA THR A 88 5.76 4.69 2.59
C THR A 88 7.04 5.36 3.06
N MET A 89 6.99 6.51 3.75
CA MET A 89 8.19 7.14 4.32
C MET A 89 8.52 6.55 5.69
N GLY A 90 8.97 5.29 5.72
CA GLY A 90 9.22 4.55 6.96
C GLY A 90 10.53 3.77 6.98
N ILE A 91 10.80 3.14 8.13
CA ILE A 91 12.02 2.35 8.34
C ILE A 91 12.12 1.15 7.38
N SER A 92 11.00 0.59 6.92
CA SER A 92 10.99 -0.51 5.94
C SER A 92 11.57 -0.07 4.58
N CYS A 93 11.19 1.12 4.10
CA CYS A 93 11.76 1.68 2.88
C CYS A 93 13.23 2.05 3.08
N PHE A 94 13.60 2.58 4.25
CA PHE A 94 15.00 2.78 4.59
C PHE A 94 15.81 1.48 4.55
N ALA A 95 15.31 0.38 5.13
CA ALA A 95 15.96 -0.92 5.05
C ALA A 95 16.09 -1.44 3.61
N THR A 96 15.03 -1.28 2.80
CA THR A 96 15.04 -1.68 1.37
C THR A 96 16.14 -0.96 0.58
N GLY A 97 16.53 0.25 0.98
CA GLY A 97 17.64 1.00 0.38
C GLY A 97 19.00 0.30 0.47
N PHE A 98 19.18 -0.64 1.40
CA PHE A 98 20.42 -1.41 1.55
C PHE A 98 20.63 -2.41 0.42
N LEU A 99 19.56 -2.84 -0.25
CA LEU A 99 19.62 -3.89 -1.29
C LEU A 99 20.50 -3.49 -2.47
N GLY A 100 20.61 -2.19 -2.80
CA GLY A 100 21.54 -1.76 -3.84
C GLY A 100 23.00 -2.05 -3.49
N TRP A 101 23.37 -1.85 -2.22
CA TRP A 101 24.70 -2.20 -1.72
C TRP A 101 24.91 -3.72 -1.64
N GLU A 102 23.90 -4.48 -1.20
CA GLU A 102 23.96 -5.96 -1.17
C GLU A 102 24.10 -6.57 -2.56
N PHE A 103 23.43 -5.99 -3.56
CA PHE A 103 23.63 -6.34 -4.97
C PHE A 103 24.92 -5.76 -5.57
N GLN A 104 25.83 -5.25 -4.74
CA GLN A 104 27.13 -4.72 -5.14
C GLN A 104 27.05 -3.60 -6.18
N LEU A 105 25.93 -2.87 -6.21
CA LEU A 105 25.76 -1.69 -7.05
C LEU A 105 26.36 -0.48 -6.32
N SER A 106 27.01 0.40 -7.09
CA SER A 106 27.50 1.67 -6.53
C SER A 106 26.33 2.55 -6.10
N LEU A 107 26.57 3.48 -5.17
CA LEU A 107 25.56 4.46 -4.75
C LEU A 107 25.01 5.25 -5.95
N LYS A 108 25.88 5.59 -6.91
CA LYS A 108 25.54 6.33 -8.14
C LYS A 108 24.63 5.54 -9.09
N GLN A 109 24.65 4.21 -9.04
CA GLN A 109 23.71 3.36 -9.78
C GLN A 109 22.42 3.16 -9.00
N THR A 110 22.51 2.97 -7.69
CA THR A 110 21.37 2.66 -6.81
C THR A 110 20.35 3.79 -6.74
N ILE A 111 20.78 5.05 -6.54
CA ILE A 111 19.88 6.20 -6.41
C ILE A 111 18.96 6.40 -7.63
N PRO A 112 19.46 6.47 -8.88
CA PRO A 112 18.58 6.65 -10.03
C PRO A 112 17.64 5.46 -10.25
N ILE A 113 18.05 4.22 -9.92
CA ILE A 113 17.17 3.05 -9.96
C ILE A 113 16.03 3.21 -8.94
N ILE A 114 16.36 3.62 -7.71
CA ILE A 114 15.36 3.91 -6.66
C ILE A 114 14.30 4.88 -7.17
N ILE A 115 14.73 6.03 -7.69
CA ILE A 115 13.83 7.09 -8.11
C ILE A 115 12.98 6.65 -9.31
N PHE A 116 13.61 6.06 -10.32
CA PHE A 116 12.93 5.64 -11.54
C PHE A 116 11.91 4.53 -11.27
N ALA A 117 12.30 3.48 -10.55
CA ALA A 117 11.44 2.34 -10.25
C ALA A 117 10.28 2.73 -9.32
N SER A 118 10.52 3.62 -8.34
CA SER A 118 9.46 4.14 -7.46
C SER A 118 8.42 4.96 -8.24
N ILE A 119 8.84 5.78 -9.21
CA ILE A 119 7.92 6.52 -10.09
C ILE A 119 7.12 5.55 -10.96
N LEU A 120 7.77 4.54 -11.55
CA LEU A 120 7.13 3.58 -12.42
C LEU A 120 6.08 2.74 -11.67
N GLY A 121 6.43 2.21 -10.49
CA GLY A 121 5.48 1.47 -9.65
C GLY A 121 4.39 2.38 -9.07
N GLY A 122 4.73 3.59 -8.66
CA GLY A 122 3.77 4.59 -8.19
C GLY A 122 2.73 4.95 -9.25
N ALA A 123 3.13 5.03 -10.53
CA ALA A 123 2.24 5.28 -11.65
C ALA A 123 1.26 4.12 -11.90
N VAL A 124 1.72 2.87 -11.71
CA VAL A 124 0.86 1.67 -11.78
C VAL A 124 -0.22 1.72 -10.71
N SER A 125 0.16 2.00 -9.47
CA SER A 125 -0.78 2.18 -8.35
C SER A 125 -1.73 3.34 -8.60
N ALA A 126 -1.22 4.48 -9.06
CA ALA A 126 -2.00 5.66 -9.35
C ALA A 126 -3.03 5.47 -10.47
N TYR A 127 -2.72 4.68 -11.50
CA TYR A 127 -3.69 4.35 -12.55
C TYR A 127 -4.88 3.59 -11.96
N CYS A 128 -4.61 2.59 -11.12
CA CYS A 128 -5.65 1.82 -10.43
C CYS A 128 -6.49 2.70 -9.49
N ALA A 129 -5.86 3.68 -8.85
CA ALA A 129 -6.54 4.65 -7.99
C ALA A 129 -7.61 5.48 -8.71
N THR A 130 -7.47 5.71 -10.03
CA THR A 130 -8.40 6.55 -10.79
C THR A 130 -9.83 5.98 -10.87
N PHE A 131 -9.98 4.66 -10.71
CA PHE A 131 -11.26 3.96 -10.82
C PHE A 131 -12.18 4.19 -9.60
N SER A 132 -11.61 4.30 -8.41
CA SER A 132 -12.37 4.14 -7.15
C SER A 132 -13.23 5.35 -6.82
N ALA A 133 -12.70 6.56 -7.01
CA ALA A 133 -13.49 7.78 -6.85
C ALA A 133 -14.58 7.91 -7.93
N ALA A 134 -14.35 7.41 -9.16
CA ALA A 134 -15.34 7.45 -10.24
C ALA A 134 -16.50 6.47 -10.01
N THR A 135 -16.19 5.26 -9.54
CA THR A 135 -17.17 4.17 -9.39
C THR A 135 -17.83 4.12 -8.03
N GLY A 136 -17.17 4.63 -6.99
CA GLY A 136 -17.59 4.41 -5.61
C GLY A 136 -17.35 2.99 -5.11
N LEU A 137 -16.53 2.23 -5.82
CA LEU A 137 -16.13 0.88 -5.43
C LEU A 137 -14.70 0.89 -4.90
N ARG A 138 -14.46 0.01 -3.93
CA ARG A 138 -13.11 -0.34 -3.49
C ARG A 138 -12.36 -1.08 -4.58
N GLN A 139 -11.03 -1.12 -4.47
CA GLN A 139 -10.15 -1.56 -5.54
C GLN A 139 -10.44 -3.01 -5.98
N VAL A 140 -10.52 -3.93 -5.01
CA VAL A 140 -10.84 -5.35 -5.22
C VAL A 140 -12.29 -5.57 -5.69
N SER A 141 -13.22 -4.70 -5.31
CA SER A 141 -14.60 -4.77 -5.81
C SER A 141 -14.69 -4.35 -7.27
N PHE A 142 -13.97 -3.28 -7.63
CA PHE A 142 -13.90 -2.81 -9.01
C PHE A 142 -13.27 -3.85 -9.94
N SER A 143 -12.22 -4.55 -9.49
CA SER A 143 -11.54 -5.54 -10.33
C SER A 143 -12.42 -6.71 -10.77
N ARG A 144 -13.60 -6.90 -10.16
CA ARG A 144 -14.62 -7.87 -10.62
C ARG A 144 -15.10 -7.60 -12.05
N TYR A 145 -15.04 -6.35 -12.53
CA TYR A 145 -15.39 -6.03 -13.92
C TYR A 145 -14.38 -6.51 -14.95
N SER A 146 -13.20 -6.95 -14.52
CA SER A 146 -12.19 -7.58 -15.38
C SER A 146 -12.03 -9.06 -15.03
N PHE A 147 -11.83 -9.38 -13.75
CA PHE A 147 -11.57 -10.73 -13.25
C PHE A 147 -12.83 -11.57 -13.04
N GLY A 148 -14.03 -11.02 -13.19
CA GLY A 148 -15.27 -11.74 -12.94
C GLY A 148 -15.49 -12.12 -11.47
N TRP A 149 -16.55 -12.85 -11.17
CA TRP A 149 -16.91 -13.15 -9.78
C TRP A 149 -15.98 -14.15 -9.08
N TYR A 150 -15.62 -15.24 -9.76
CA TYR A 150 -14.86 -16.34 -9.14
C TYR A 150 -13.35 -16.07 -9.12
N PRO A 151 -12.70 -15.69 -10.23
CA PRO A 151 -11.26 -15.40 -10.22
C PRO A 151 -10.90 -14.21 -9.33
N ASN A 152 -11.77 -13.19 -9.23
CA ASN A 152 -11.53 -12.06 -8.34
C ASN A 152 -11.45 -12.43 -6.85
N LYS A 153 -11.93 -13.61 -6.44
CA LYS A 153 -11.73 -14.10 -5.06
C LYS A 153 -10.26 -14.39 -4.79
N LEU A 154 -9.51 -14.87 -5.79
CA LEU A 154 -8.07 -15.03 -5.69
C LEU A 154 -7.40 -13.67 -5.56
N ILE A 155 -7.83 -12.66 -6.31
CA ILE A 155 -7.31 -11.29 -6.20
C ILE A 155 -7.55 -10.71 -4.80
N ALA A 156 -8.75 -10.90 -4.25
CA ALA A 156 -9.08 -10.50 -2.90
C ALA A 156 -8.20 -11.21 -1.85
N PHE A 157 -7.95 -12.51 -2.04
CA PHE A 157 -7.05 -13.28 -1.17
C PHE A 157 -5.60 -12.80 -1.28
N LEU A 158 -5.07 -12.61 -2.50
CA LEU A 158 -3.71 -12.14 -2.74
C LEU A 158 -3.47 -10.76 -2.15
N ASN A 159 -4.41 -9.82 -2.35
CA ASN A 159 -4.34 -8.50 -1.72
C ASN A 159 -4.36 -8.59 -0.18
N GLY A 160 -5.19 -9.49 0.36
CA GLY A 160 -5.22 -9.79 1.79
C GLY A 160 -3.84 -10.23 2.29
N ILE A 161 -3.22 -11.22 1.65
CA ILE A 161 -1.89 -11.74 2.03
C ILE A 161 -0.78 -10.69 1.83
N GLU A 162 -0.82 -9.94 0.73
CA GLU A 162 0.09 -8.81 0.48
C GLU A 162 0.12 -7.86 1.68
N GLN A 163 -1.05 -7.42 2.14
CA GLN A 163 -1.12 -6.55 3.32
C GLN A 163 -0.53 -7.16 4.57
N LEU A 164 -0.77 -8.45 4.81
CA LEU A 164 -0.20 -9.12 5.98
C LEU A 164 1.32 -9.19 5.88
N GLY A 165 1.86 -9.34 4.67
CA GLY A 165 3.30 -9.27 4.42
C GLY A 165 3.89 -7.90 4.72
N TRP A 166 3.26 -6.82 4.25
CA TRP A 166 3.68 -5.45 4.58
C TRP A 166 3.61 -5.15 6.08
N ALA A 167 2.55 -5.63 6.74
CA ALA A 167 2.42 -5.48 8.18
C ALA A 167 3.49 -6.28 8.96
N ALA A 168 3.90 -7.44 8.45
CA ALA A 168 5.00 -8.21 9.03
C ALA A 168 6.33 -7.45 8.90
N VAL A 169 6.65 -6.92 7.72
CA VAL A 169 7.85 -6.09 7.48
C VAL A 169 7.89 -4.89 8.42
N ALA A 170 6.78 -4.16 8.51
CA ALA A 170 6.65 -2.99 9.36
C ALA A 170 6.82 -3.34 10.85
N SER A 171 6.30 -4.49 11.29
CA SER A 171 6.47 -4.98 12.66
C SER A 171 7.91 -5.40 12.96
N ILE A 172 8.59 -6.09 12.04
CA ILE A 172 10.01 -6.45 12.17
C ILE A 172 10.88 -5.19 12.23
N SER A 173 10.70 -4.28 11.28
CA SER A 173 11.51 -3.06 11.16
C SER A 173 11.30 -2.14 12.37
N GLY A 174 10.06 -1.94 12.80
CA GLY A 174 9.76 -1.20 14.03
C GLY A 174 10.32 -1.89 15.29
N GLY A 175 10.29 -3.22 15.35
CA GLY A 175 10.89 -4.00 16.43
C GLY A 175 12.41 -3.88 16.51
N LEU A 176 13.10 -3.85 15.36
CA LEU A 176 14.54 -3.58 15.28
C LEU A 176 14.85 -2.18 15.81
N ALA A 177 14.06 -1.17 15.45
CA ALA A 177 14.22 0.17 16.00
C ALA A 177 14.09 0.18 17.54
N LEU A 178 13.05 -0.46 18.09
CA LEU A 178 12.85 -0.55 19.55
C LEU A 178 13.99 -1.29 20.27
N THR A 179 14.52 -2.34 19.65
CA THR A 179 15.70 -3.07 20.16
C THR A 179 16.89 -2.12 20.29
N GLY A 180 17.14 -1.28 19.27
CA GLY A 180 18.19 -0.26 19.29
C GLY A 180 17.97 0.84 20.34
N VAL A 181 16.73 1.35 20.49
CA VAL A 181 16.36 2.33 21.53
C VAL A 181 16.71 1.81 22.93
N ALA A 182 16.37 0.55 23.17
CA ALA A 182 16.52 -0.11 24.45
C ALA A 182 17.93 -0.66 24.70
N ASP A 183 18.93 -0.39 23.83
CA ASP A 183 20.26 -1.01 23.89
C ASP A 183 20.19 -2.55 24.06
N GLY A 184 19.25 -3.21 23.39
CA GLY A 184 19.06 -4.66 23.46
C GLY A 184 18.29 -5.19 24.66
N HIS A 185 17.87 -4.34 25.62
CA HIS A 185 17.04 -4.79 26.76
C HIS A 185 15.64 -5.25 26.33
N ILE A 186 15.16 -4.77 25.18
CA ILE A 186 13.98 -5.29 24.49
C ILE A 186 14.48 -6.20 23.38
N SER A 187 14.14 -7.48 23.42
CA SER A 187 14.46 -8.41 22.32
C SER A 187 13.68 -8.05 21.05
N LEU A 188 14.18 -8.45 19.88
CA LEU A 188 13.47 -8.26 18.61
C LEU A 188 12.04 -8.82 18.65
N VAL A 189 11.87 -10.00 19.25
CA VAL A 189 10.54 -10.61 19.47
C VAL A 189 9.64 -9.70 20.30
N GLY A 190 10.16 -9.16 21.41
CA GLY A 190 9.44 -8.21 22.24
C GLY A 190 9.07 -6.93 21.47
N GLY A 191 10.00 -6.39 20.69
CA GLY A 191 9.76 -5.23 19.83
C GLY A 191 8.66 -5.47 18.79
N VAL A 192 8.70 -6.60 18.08
CA VAL A 192 7.67 -7.00 17.11
C VAL A 192 6.29 -7.09 17.76
N ILE A 193 6.19 -7.74 18.93
CA ILE A 193 4.94 -7.86 19.68
C ILE A 193 4.41 -6.48 20.06
N ILE A 194 5.27 -5.59 20.57
CA ILE A 194 4.88 -4.23 20.98
C ILE A 194 4.31 -3.47 19.78
N ILE A 195 5.03 -3.44 18.65
CA ILE A 195 4.58 -2.72 17.44
C ILE A 195 3.25 -3.28 16.95
N ALA A 196 3.14 -4.59 16.78
CA ALA A 196 1.93 -5.21 16.26
C ALA A 196 0.70 -4.98 17.17
N VAL A 197 0.87 -5.11 18.51
CA VAL A 197 -0.24 -4.91 19.46
C VAL A 197 -0.69 -3.46 19.49
N VAL A 198 0.25 -2.50 19.49
CA VAL A 198 -0.10 -1.08 19.44
C VAL A 198 -0.82 -0.74 18.13
N SER A 199 -0.34 -1.26 17.00
CA SER A 199 -1.03 -1.13 15.70
C SER A 199 -2.43 -1.70 15.72
N LEU A 200 -2.63 -2.89 16.31
CA LEU A 200 -3.96 -3.48 16.44
C LEU A 200 -4.89 -2.56 17.23
N VAL A 201 -4.47 -2.08 18.40
CA VAL A 201 -5.28 -1.18 19.23
C VAL A 201 -5.67 0.08 18.46
N ILE A 202 -4.73 0.69 17.73
CA ILE A 202 -5.03 1.89 16.93
C ILE A 202 -5.90 1.56 15.72
N SER A 203 -5.73 0.41 15.07
CA SER A 203 -6.56 -0.01 13.93
C SER A 203 -8.04 -0.25 14.30
N LEU A 204 -8.31 -0.51 15.59
CA LEU A 204 -9.67 -0.59 16.14
C LEU A 204 -10.26 0.81 16.43
N LEU A 205 -9.45 1.86 16.44
CA LEU A 205 -9.91 3.25 16.41
C LEU A 205 -10.30 3.58 14.97
N GLY A 206 -11.50 4.12 14.74
CA GLY A 206 -12.06 4.21 13.39
C GLY A 206 -11.26 5.08 12.40
N LEU A 207 -11.62 4.97 11.12
CA LEU A 207 -10.87 5.51 9.98
C LEU A 207 -10.65 7.03 10.08
N LYS A 208 -11.59 7.75 10.70
CA LYS A 208 -11.50 9.20 10.90
C LYS A 208 -10.23 9.62 11.66
N TYR A 209 -9.87 8.90 12.72
CA TYR A 209 -8.70 9.23 13.53
C TYR A 209 -7.40 8.86 12.81
N ILE A 210 -7.42 7.70 12.13
CA ILE A 210 -6.32 7.22 11.31
C ILE A 210 -5.99 8.25 10.23
N LEU A 211 -6.96 8.67 9.41
CA LEU A 211 -6.71 9.61 8.30
C LEU A 211 -6.19 10.98 8.78
N VAL A 212 -6.60 11.44 9.96
CA VAL A 212 -6.06 12.69 10.53
C VAL A 212 -4.60 12.52 10.93
N TYR A 213 -4.25 11.40 11.56
CA TYR A 213 -2.87 11.09 11.94
C TYR A 213 -1.96 10.93 10.71
N GLU A 214 -2.40 10.13 9.74
CA GLU A 214 -1.70 9.85 8.49
C GLU A 214 -1.36 11.13 7.72
N ARG A 215 -2.27 12.12 7.72
CA ARG A 215 -2.03 13.41 7.06
C ARG A 215 -0.76 14.13 7.53
N TYR A 216 -0.33 13.91 8.77
CA TYR A 216 0.78 14.64 9.39
C TYR A 216 2.00 13.78 9.72
N ALA A 217 1.83 12.47 9.87
CA ALA A 217 2.90 11.57 10.31
C ALA A 217 4.14 11.62 9.38
N TRP A 218 3.92 11.77 8.07
CA TRP A 218 5.00 11.87 7.07
C TRP A 218 6.02 12.98 7.38
N LEU A 219 5.59 14.12 7.95
CA LEU A 219 6.49 15.25 8.19
C LEU A 219 7.53 14.90 9.25
N ILE A 220 7.15 14.10 10.24
CA ILE A 220 8.06 13.61 11.28
C ILE A 220 9.15 12.75 10.64
N TYR A 221 8.77 11.80 9.80
CA TYR A 221 9.70 10.90 9.13
C TYR A 221 10.57 11.63 8.11
N PHE A 222 10.01 12.64 7.42
CA PHE A 222 10.75 13.49 6.51
C PHE A 222 11.89 14.24 7.22
N VAL A 223 11.61 14.84 8.37
CA VAL A 223 12.62 15.51 9.19
C VAL A 223 13.67 14.51 9.70
N VAL A 224 13.25 13.32 10.14
CA VAL A 224 14.18 12.25 10.55
C VAL A 224 15.14 11.87 9.41
N PHE A 225 14.63 11.65 8.20
CA PHE A 225 15.49 11.29 7.07
C PHE A 225 16.39 12.46 6.63
N LEU A 226 15.94 13.72 6.74
CA LEU A 226 16.83 14.88 6.55
C LEU A 226 17.99 14.90 7.56
N ILE A 227 17.74 14.54 8.82
CA ILE A 227 18.78 14.41 9.83
C ILE A 227 19.76 13.29 9.43
N ILE A 228 19.25 12.13 9.01
CA ILE A 228 20.10 11.02 8.53
C ILE A 228 20.97 11.48 7.36
N PHE A 229 20.40 12.16 6.35
CA PHE A 229 21.18 12.73 5.25
C PHE A 229 22.25 13.72 5.73
N GLY A 230 21.92 14.60 6.66
CA GLY A 230 22.87 15.59 7.18
C GLY A 230 24.01 14.98 8.00
N MET A 231 23.74 13.93 8.78
CA MET A 231 24.72 13.30 9.66
C MET A 231 25.56 12.22 8.97
N VAL A 232 24.93 11.42 8.12
CA VAL A 232 25.59 10.28 7.47
C VAL A 232 26.08 10.62 6.06
N GLY A 233 25.45 11.57 5.37
CA GLY A 233 25.85 11.99 4.02
C GLY A 233 27.34 12.30 3.85
N PRO A 234 28.03 12.98 4.81
CA PRO A 234 29.48 13.20 4.72
C PRO A 234 30.34 11.93 4.74
N HIS A 235 29.78 10.79 5.16
CA HIS A 235 30.43 9.48 5.22
C HIS A 235 30.01 8.55 4.07
N ALA A 236 29.13 9.01 3.19
CA ALA A 236 28.64 8.21 2.07
C ALA A 236 29.78 7.91 1.10
N ASP A 237 29.92 6.64 0.70
CA ASP A 237 30.83 6.28 -0.37
C ASP A 237 30.16 6.49 -1.74
N ASP A 238 30.52 7.57 -2.41
CA ASP A 238 30.11 7.86 -3.78
C ASP A 238 31.24 7.67 -4.80
N THR A 239 32.40 7.18 -4.36
CA THR A 239 33.61 7.09 -5.19
C THR A 239 33.92 5.67 -5.64
N THR A 240 33.61 4.66 -4.81
CA THR A 240 33.85 3.26 -5.15
C THR A 240 32.89 2.79 -6.24
N PRO A 241 33.41 2.35 -7.40
CA PRO A 241 32.57 1.79 -8.46
C PRO A 241 32.08 0.39 -8.08
N SER A 242 30.99 -0.06 -8.71
CA SER A 242 30.58 -1.45 -8.62
C SER A 242 31.68 -2.37 -9.15
N PRO A 243 31.99 -3.49 -8.47
CA PRO A 243 32.89 -4.51 -9.00
C PRO A 243 32.28 -5.31 -10.16
N LEU A 244 30.95 -5.22 -10.35
CA LEU A 244 30.22 -5.96 -11.37
C LEU A 244 30.42 -5.36 -12.77
N THR A 245 30.45 -6.22 -13.77
CA THR A 245 30.56 -5.81 -15.18
C THR A 245 29.68 -6.67 -16.07
N GLY A 246 29.42 -6.20 -17.30
CA GLY A 246 28.71 -6.99 -18.31
C GLY A 246 27.30 -7.43 -17.89
N LEU A 247 27.04 -8.73 -18.03
CA LEU A 247 25.73 -9.31 -17.72
C LEU A 247 25.44 -9.36 -16.23
N ASP A 248 26.43 -9.56 -15.36
CA ASP A 248 26.23 -9.59 -13.90
C ASP A 248 25.75 -8.23 -13.39
N LEU A 249 26.36 -7.15 -13.89
CA LEU A 249 25.90 -5.79 -13.58
C LEU A 249 24.46 -5.56 -14.07
N SER A 250 24.15 -6.03 -15.28
CA SER A 250 22.80 -5.87 -15.85
C SER A 250 21.77 -6.65 -15.03
N GLY A 251 22.12 -7.87 -14.60
CA GLY A 251 21.28 -8.73 -13.78
C GLY A 251 20.93 -8.08 -12.44
N ASN A 252 21.93 -7.59 -11.71
CA ASN A 252 21.71 -6.94 -10.42
C ASN A 252 20.95 -5.60 -10.53
N VAL A 253 21.15 -4.85 -11.61
CA VAL A 253 20.34 -3.65 -11.90
C VAL A 253 18.87 -4.02 -12.12
N LEU A 254 18.60 -5.08 -12.88
CA LEU A 254 17.25 -5.57 -13.14
C LEU A 254 16.58 -6.09 -11.85
N SER A 255 17.29 -6.85 -11.03
CA SER A 255 16.82 -7.32 -9.72
C SER A 255 16.49 -6.18 -8.77
N LEU A 256 17.36 -5.16 -8.66
CA LEU A 256 17.05 -3.98 -7.84
C LEU A 256 15.82 -3.21 -8.38
N LEU A 257 15.72 -3.07 -9.70
CA LEU A 257 14.58 -2.42 -10.34
C LEU A 257 13.29 -3.17 -10.02
N ALA A 258 13.29 -4.50 -10.11
CA ALA A 258 12.13 -5.35 -9.85
C ALA A 258 11.59 -5.18 -8.43
N ILE A 259 12.48 -5.19 -7.44
CA ILE A 259 12.13 -5.02 -6.02
C ILE A 259 11.53 -3.64 -5.75
N ILE A 260 12.16 -2.57 -6.23
CA ILE A 260 11.73 -1.20 -5.93
C ILE A 260 10.44 -0.86 -6.69
N TYR A 261 10.35 -1.30 -7.94
CA TYR A 261 9.10 -1.24 -8.70
C TYR A 261 8.00 -1.96 -7.94
N GLY A 262 8.26 -3.19 -7.48
CA GLY A 262 7.32 -4.01 -6.73
C GLY A 262 6.83 -3.33 -5.47
N SER A 263 7.74 -2.72 -4.69
CA SER A 263 7.39 -1.94 -3.49
C SER A 263 6.38 -0.82 -3.76
N SER A 264 6.43 -0.17 -4.93
CA SER A 264 5.53 0.94 -5.25
C SER A 264 4.28 0.50 -6.04
N ALA A 265 4.40 -0.54 -6.87
CA ALA A 265 3.30 -1.10 -7.66
C ALA A 265 2.31 -1.91 -6.81
N SER A 266 2.76 -2.41 -5.66
CA SER A 266 1.92 -3.22 -4.78
C SER A 266 0.67 -2.48 -4.31
N TRP A 267 0.77 -1.16 -4.06
CA TRP A 267 -0.35 -0.31 -3.63
C TRP A 267 -1.54 -0.26 -4.61
N SER A 268 -1.38 -0.74 -5.85
CA SER A 268 -2.41 -0.78 -6.90
C SER A 268 -3.68 -1.57 -6.54
N THR A 269 -3.57 -2.53 -5.62
CA THR A 269 -4.63 -3.48 -5.24
C THR A 269 -5.45 -3.01 -4.04
N MET A 270 -4.97 -1.98 -3.32
CA MET A 270 -5.65 -1.43 -2.15
C MET A 270 -5.93 0.08 -2.22
N VAL A 271 -5.25 0.84 -3.09
CA VAL A 271 -5.37 2.32 -3.12
C VAL A 271 -6.82 2.82 -3.23
N GLY A 272 -7.66 2.08 -3.93
CA GLY A 272 -9.07 2.37 -4.06
C GLY A 272 -9.87 2.34 -2.76
N ASP A 273 -9.38 1.64 -1.73
CA ASP A 273 -10.02 1.57 -0.41
C ASP A 273 -10.12 2.94 0.25
N TYR A 274 -9.13 3.80 0.02
CA TYR A 274 -9.08 5.14 0.59
C TYR A 274 -9.77 6.19 -0.30
N TYR A 275 -9.84 5.91 -1.61
CA TYR A 275 -10.30 6.91 -2.59
C TYR A 275 -11.80 6.83 -2.87
N VAL A 276 -12.46 5.80 -2.36
CA VAL A 276 -13.90 5.54 -2.55
C VAL A 276 -14.78 6.70 -2.06
N HIS A 277 -14.31 7.52 -1.12
CA HIS A 277 -15.05 8.65 -0.55
C HIS A 277 -14.95 9.94 -1.37
N TYR A 278 -13.98 10.05 -2.29
CA TYR A 278 -13.80 11.26 -3.08
C TYR A 278 -14.92 11.47 -4.10
N PRO A 279 -15.30 12.72 -4.40
CA PRO A 279 -16.35 13.04 -5.38
C PRO A 279 -16.14 12.39 -6.75
N VAL A 280 -17.24 12.00 -7.40
CA VAL A 280 -17.22 11.37 -8.74
C VAL A 280 -16.64 12.27 -9.83
N ASN A 281 -16.62 13.58 -9.62
CA ASN A 281 -16.08 14.57 -10.55
C ASN A 281 -14.63 15.00 -10.21
N VAL A 282 -13.97 14.38 -9.22
CA VAL A 282 -12.54 14.65 -8.97
C VAL A 282 -11.73 14.41 -10.23
N SER A 283 -10.77 15.31 -10.53
CA SER A 283 -9.97 15.20 -11.75
C SER A 283 -9.13 13.92 -11.73
N ARG A 284 -9.30 13.07 -12.74
CA ARG A 284 -8.54 11.81 -12.86
C ARG A 284 -7.04 12.05 -12.97
N PHE A 285 -6.64 13.12 -13.67
CA PHE A 285 -5.24 13.52 -13.75
C PHE A 285 -4.68 13.90 -12.38
N LYS A 286 -5.45 14.62 -11.55
CA LYS A 286 -5.02 14.94 -10.19
C LYS A 286 -4.89 13.69 -9.33
N VAL A 287 -5.87 12.78 -9.38
CA VAL A 287 -5.80 11.48 -8.68
C VAL A 287 -4.53 10.75 -9.09
N PHE A 288 -4.26 10.66 -10.40
CA PHE A 288 -3.06 10.01 -10.91
C PHE A 288 -1.77 10.71 -10.44
N ALA A 289 -1.65 12.02 -10.62
CA ALA A 289 -0.43 12.76 -10.31
C ALA A 289 -0.14 12.77 -8.79
N LEU A 290 -1.15 13.05 -7.96
CA LEU A 290 -1.00 13.10 -6.50
C LEU A 290 -0.67 11.73 -5.92
N THR A 291 -1.24 10.66 -6.46
CA THR A 291 -0.93 9.30 -6.02
C THR A 291 0.46 8.86 -6.48
N THR A 292 0.81 9.12 -7.74
CA THR A 292 2.15 8.77 -8.27
C THR A 292 3.22 9.46 -7.45
N LEU A 293 3.13 10.78 -7.27
CA LEU A 293 4.11 11.56 -6.52
C LEU A 293 4.05 11.25 -5.02
N GLY A 294 2.85 11.02 -4.49
CA GLY A 294 2.61 10.65 -3.10
C GLY A 294 3.16 9.28 -2.72
N ILE A 295 3.33 8.36 -3.67
CA ILE A 295 4.03 7.08 -3.43
C ILE A 295 5.51 7.25 -3.75
N ALA A 296 5.85 7.79 -4.92
CA ALA A 296 7.20 7.75 -5.46
C ALA A 296 8.20 8.62 -4.69
N ILE A 297 7.86 9.87 -4.38
CA ILE A 297 8.74 10.79 -3.65
C ILE A 297 9.10 10.24 -2.26
N PRO A 298 8.13 9.88 -1.39
CA PRO A 298 8.43 9.40 -0.04
C PRO A 298 9.18 8.07 -0.03
N THR A 299 8.81 7.13 -0.92
CA THR A 299 9.52 5.86 -1.09
C THR A 299 10.96 6.10 -1.51
N SER A 300 11.17 6.94 -2.53
CA SER A 300 12.51 7.29 -3.00
C SER A 300 13.34 7.96 -1.92
N PHE A 301 12.73 8.84 -1.14
CA PHE A 301 13.41 9.58 -0.07
C PHE A 301 13.92 8.64 1.03
N GLY A 302 13.06 7.74 1.52
CA GLY A 302 13.42 6.75 2.53
C GLY A 302 14.46 5.74 2.02
N MET A 303 14.25 5.16 0.84
CA MET A 303 15.19 4.20 0.24
C MET A 303 16.55 4.85 -0.08
N THR A 304 16.57 6.09 -0.56
CA THR A 304 17.83 6.81 -0.83
C THR A 304 18.60 7.07 0.46
N ALA A 305 17.91 7.40 1.56
CA ALA A 305 18.57 7.51 2.87
C ALA A 305 19.19 6.17 3.29
N GLY A 306 18.50 5.06 3.04
CA GLY A 306 19.02 3.71 3.23
C GLY A 306 20.28 3.44 2.41
N ALA A 307 20.23 3.72 1.11
CA ALA A 307 21.35 3.52 0.20
C ALA A 307 22.59 4.35 0.58
N VAL A 308 22.39 5.59 1.01
CA VAL A 308 23.45 6.48 1.52
C VAL A 308 24.10 5.90 2.78
N VAL A 309 23.30 5.39 3.70
CA VAL A 309 23.82 4.74 4.91
C VAL A 309 24.55 3.45 4.56
N ALA A 310 23.98 2.61 3.69
CA ALA A 310 24.57 1.35 3.27
C ALA A 310 25.92 1.56 2.56
N SER A 311 26.05 2.58 1.71
CA SER A 311 27.33 2.85 1.04
C SER A 311 28.44 3.28 2.01
N SER A 312 28.08 3.98 3.10
CA SER A 312 29.07 4.39 4.11
C SER A 312 29.75 3.21 4.82
N LEU A 313 29.11 2.03 4.82
CA LEU A 313 29.65 0.80 5.42
C LEU A 313 30.98 0.36 4.77
N ASN A 314 31.20 0.70 3.50
CA ASN A 314 32.47 0.42 2.80
C ASN A 314 33.69 1.06 3.47
N SER A 315 33.49 2.18 4.17
CA SER A 315 34.57 3.01 4.71
C SER A 315 34.53 3.14 6.24
N ASN A 316 33.51 2.57 6.89
CA ASN A 316 33.30 2.68 8.32
C ASN A 316 33.02 1.30 8.95
N GLN A 317 34.09 0.64 9.39
CA GLN A 317 34.05 -0.73 9.91
C GLN A 317 33.15 -0.84 11.15
N ASP A 318 33.17 0.14 12.06
CA ASP A 318 32.34 0.11 13.27
C ASP A 318 30.84 0.06 12.93
N TRP A 319 30.44 0.75 11.84
CA TRP A 319 29.07 0.74 11.36
C TRP A 319 28.73 -0.57 10.63
N ALA A 320 29.68 -1.12 9.86
CA ALA A 320 29.50 -2.42 9.22
C ALA A 320 29.30 -3.52 10.27
N ASP A 321 30.14 -3.54 11.31
CA ASP A 321 30.06 -4.50 12.41
C ASP A 321 28.74 -4.36 13.19
N ALA A 322 28.29 -3.12 13.43
CA ALA A 322 27.00 -2.86 14.08
C ALA A 322 25.83 -3.37 13.22
N TYR A 323 25.88 -3.19 11.91
CA TYR A 323 24.87 -3.68 10.99
C TYR A 323 24.83 -5.21 10.95
N GLU A 324 25.97 -5.85 10.72
CA GLU A 324 26.07 -7.31 10.51
C GLU A 324 25.76 -8.09 11.79
N HIS A 325 26.16 -7.59 12.95
CA HIS A 325 26.02 -8.33 14.21
C HIS A 325 24.85 -7.89 15.09
N GLN A 326 24.34 -6.66 14.91
CA GLN A 326 23.29 -6.11 15.77
C GLN A 326 22.06 -5.61 14.99
N GLY A 327 22.19 -5.41 13.68
CA GLY A 327 21.11 -5.02 12.79
C GLY A 327 20.88 -3.52 12.69
N ILE A 328 19.96 -3.15 11.79
CA ILE A 328 19.73 -1.77 11.36
C ILE A 328 19.36 -0.79 12.49
N GLY A 329 18.69 -1.27 13.55
CA GLY A 329 18.32 -0.43 14.69
C GLY A 329 19.54 0.05 15.50
N PHE A 330 20.55 -0.80 15.64
CA PHE A 330 21.81 -0.44 16.30
C PHE A 330 22.68 0.43 15.40
N LEU A 331 22.72 0.13 14.09
CA LEU A 331 23.38 0.99 13.12
C LEU A 331 22.85 2.43 13.19
N ILE A 332 21.52 2.62 13.15
CA ILE A 332 20.91 3.95 13.25
C ILE A 332 21.24 4.62 14.59
N ARG A 333 21.30 3.85 15.70
CA ARG A 333 21.70 4.38 17.01
C ARG A 333 23.14 4.91 16.98
N ASP A 334 24.04 4.20 16.32
CA ASP A 334 25.48 4.44 16.39
C ASP A 334 25.96 5.47 15.36
N MET A 335 25.26 5.61 14.23
CA MET A 335 25.56 6.63 13.21
C MET A 335 25.00 8.02 13.54
N LEU A 336 24.06 8.11 14.49
CA LEU A 336 23.43 9.37 14.91
C LEU A 336 23.95 9.82 16.29
N HIS A 337 24.15 11.13 16.42
CA HIS A 337 24.70 11.75 17.63
C HIS A 337 23.94 13.02 18.03
N PRO A 338 23.91 13.38 19.32
CA PRO A 338 24.39 12.62 20.47
C PRO A 338 23.50 11.39 20.77
N ARG A 339 24.00 10.43 21.58
CA ARG A 339 23.33 9.14 21.78
C ARG A 339 21.88 9.24 22.27
N GLY A 340 21.58 10.19 23.17
CA GLY A 340 20.19 10.43 23.61
C GLY A 340 19.26 10.85 22.46
N PHE A 341 19.78 11.64 21.51
CA PHE A 341 19.04 12.08 20.34
C PHE A 341 18.83 10.93 19.34
N SER A 342 19.84 10.08 19.10
CA SER A 342 19.69 8.89 18.26
C SER A 342 18.52 7.99 18.70
N LYS A 343 18.39 7.77 20.02
CA LYS A 343 17.31 6.98 20.61
C LYS A 343 15.96 7.65 20.41
N PHE A 344 15.89 8.97 20.55
CA PHE A 344 14.67 9.72 20.24
C PHE A 344 14.26 9.54 18.77
N ILE A 345 15.20 9.65 17.83
CA ILE A 345 14.96 9.43 16.40
C ILE A 345 14.48 8.01 16.13
N LEU A 346 15.09 7.00 16.75
CA LEU A 346 14.65 5.60 16.64
C LEU A 346 13.24 5.37 17.17
N VAL A 347 12.85 6.02 18.28
CA VAL A 347 11.46 5.97 18.76
C VAL A 347 10.51 6.52 17.70
N LEU A 348 10.83 7.68 17.10
CA LEU A 348 10.02 8.25 16.02
C LEU A 348 9.95 7.31 14.81
N LEU A 349 11.06 6.71 14.39
CA LEU A 349 11.07 5.74 13.28
C LEU A 349 10.25 4.48 13.60
N SER A 350 10.24 4.03 14.85
CA SER A 350 9.42 2.86 15.24
C SER A 350 7.92 3.10 15.00
N PHE A 351 7.45 4.35 15.11
CA PHE A 351 6.07 4.69 14.81
C PHE A 351 5.72 4.56 13.33
N SER A 352 6.70 4.63 12.41
CA SER A 352 6.42 4.38 10.99
C SER A 352 5.96 2.94 10.74
N GLY A 353 6.47 1.97 11.50
CA GLY A 353 5.97 0.59 11.46
C GLY A 353 4.53 0.48 11.93
N ILE A 354 4.16 1.27 12.94
CA ILE A 354 2.77 1.34 13.41
C ILE A 354 1.86 1.90 12.32
N ASN A 355 2.30 2.95 11.64
CA ASN A 355 1.58 3.62 10.56
C ASN A 355 1.28 2.67 9.39
N THR A 356 2.30 2.00 8.85
CA THR A 356 2.13 1.01 7.77
C THR A 356 1.22 -0.15 8.18
N ASN A 357 1.29 -0.61 9.44
CA ASN A 357 0.41 -1.66 9.95
C ASN A 357 -1.05 -1.24 9.99
N ILE A 358 -1.36 0.01 10.35
CA ILE A 358 -2.74 0.49 10.43
C ILE A 358 -3.39 0.42 9.04
N ILE A 359 -2.69 0.92 8.01
CA ILE A 359 -3.11 0.86 6.60
C ILE A 359 -3.34 -0.60 6.19
N SER A 360 -2.34 -1.46 6.46
CA SER A 360 -2.36 -2.86 6.03
C SER A 360 -3.43 -3.71 6.73
N LEU A 361 -3.62 -3.55 8.04
CA LEU A 361 -4.65 -4.26 8.79
C LEU A 361 -6.06 -3.84 8.35
N TYR A 362 -6.26 -2.57 8.01
CA TYR A 362 -7.52 -2.07 7.47
C TYR A 362 -7.83 -2.71 6.11
N SER A 363 -6.93 -2.60 5.14
CA SER A 363 -7.15 -3.13 3.78
C SER A 363 -7.19 -4.65 3.71
N SER A 364 -6.41 -5.36 4.54
CA SER A 364 -6.47 -6.83 4.61
C SER A 364 -7.85 -7.33 5.05
N ALA A 365 -8.40 -6.74 6.12
CA ALA A 365 -9.71 -7.13 6.65
C ALA A 365 -10.81 -6.95 5.59
N ILE A 366 -10.79 -5.83 4.88
CA ILE A 366 -11.75 -5.53 3.80
C ILE A 366 -11.56 -6.48 2.61
N SER A 367 -10.32 -6.85 2.29
CA SER A 367 -10.03 -7.81 1.21
C SER A 367 -10.62 -9.18 1.50
N PHE A 368 -10.45 -9.70 2.72
CA PHE A 368 -11.05 -10.97 3.12
C PHE A 368 -12.59 -10.92 3.16
N GLN A 369 -13.19 -9.79 3.59
CA GLN A 369 -14.64 -9.58 3.48
C GLN A 369 -15.14 -9.63 2.04
N GLN A 370 -14.38 -9.08 1.08
CA GLN A 370 -14.74 -9.01 -0.34
C GLN A 370 -14.61 -10.35 -1.10
N MET A 371 -13.96 -11.37 -0.52
CA MET A 371 -13.78 -12.68 -1.15
C MET A 371 -15.11 -13.40 -1.41
N ALA A 372 -16.08 -13.30 -0.49
CA ALA A 372 -17.36 -13.97 -0.66
C ALA A 372 -18.46 -13.34 0.21
N ARG A 373 -19.71 -13.41 -0.24
CA ARG A 373 -20.89 -12.90 0.49
C ARG A 373 -21.00 -13.42 1.95
N PRO A 374 -20.70 -14.70 2.27
CA PRO A 374 -20.71 -15.14 3.66
C PRO A 374 -19.61 -14.50 4.52
N LEU A 375 -18.45 -14.19 3.94
CA LEU A 375 -17.32 -13.57 4.64
C LEU A 375 -17.55 -12.09 4.90
N ALA A 376 -18.31 -11.42 4.02
CA ALA A 376 -18.81 -10.07 4.22
C ALA A 376 -19.72 -9.93 5.46
N ASN A 377 -20.42 -11.00 5.86
CA ASN A 377 -21.27 -10.99 7.04
C ASN A 377 -20.49 -11.06 8.36
N VAL A 378 -19.20 -11.43 8.31
CA VAL A 378 -18.33 -11.45 9.48
C VAL A 378 -17.85 -10.01 9.75
N PRO A 379 -18.07 -9.47 10.96
CA PRO A 379 -17.61 -8.14 11.34
C PRO A 379 -16.13 -7.93 11.07
N ARG A 380 -15.78 -6.72 10.63
CA ARG A 380 -14.43 -6.33 10.25
C ARG A 380 -13.44 -6.49 11.40
N PHE A 381 -13.81 -6.15 12.63
CA PHE A 381 -12.89 -6.29 13.77
C PHE A 381 -12.43 -7.74 14.00
N ILE A 382 -13.25 -8.75 13.64
CA ILE A 382 -12.87 -10.16 13.72
C ILE A 382 -11.81 -10.45 12.66
N TRP A 383 -12.01 -9.98 11.44
CA TRP A 383 -11.00 -10.06 10.39
C TRP A 383 -9.71 -9.38 10.80
N THR A 384 -9.77 -8.18 11.39
CA THR A 384 -8.59 -7.47 11.91
C THR A 384 -7.83 -8.30 12.94
N LEU A 385 -8.52 -8.98 13.86
CA LEU A 385 -7.89 -9.88 14.85
C LEU A 385 -7.26 -11.12 14.21
N LEU A 386 -7.92 -11.72 13.21
CA LEU A 386 -7.38 -12.86 12.47
C LEU A 386 -6.13 -12.44 11.67
N CYS A 387 -6.20 -11.33 10.96
CA CYS A 387 -5.09 -10.70 10.25
C CYS A 387 -3.91 -10.45 11.19
N PHE A 388 -4.17 -9.85 12.37
CA PHE A 388 -3.15 -9.64 13.39
C PHE A 388 -2.45 -10.93 13.82
N GLY A 389 -3.20 -12.02 14.04
CA GLY A 389 -2.62 -13.32 14.38
C GLY A 389 -1.66 -13.85 13.29
N VAL A 390 -2.02 -13.67 12.02
CA VAL A 390 -1.17 -14.06 10.88
C VAL A 390 0.06 -13.15 10.76
N VAL A 391 -0.11 -11.83 10.93
CA VAL A 391 1.01 -10.87 10.95
C VAL A 391 2.02 -11.25 12.03
N MET A 392 1.55 -11.62 13.23
CA MET A 392 2.41 -12.10 14.31
C MET A 392 3.18 -13.36 13.91
N ALA A 393 2.54 -14.34 13.28
CA ALA A 393 3.21 -15.54 12.82
C ALA A 393 4.27 -15.24 11.74
N LEU A 394 3.93 -14.43 10.74
CA LEU A 394 4.84 -14.03 9.66
C LEU A 394 6.01 -13.20 10.18
N ALA A 395 5.75 -12.18 11.01
CA ALA A 395 6.79 -11.32 11.55
C ALA A 395 7.75 -12.09 12.45
N LEU A 396 7.25 -13.00 13.29
CA LEU A 396 8.09 -13.83 14.13
C LEU A 396 8.89 -14.87 13.32
N GLY A 397 8.34 -15.38 12.22
CA GLY A 397 9.04 -16.31 11.33
C GLY A 397 10.11 -15.63 10.47
N GLY A 398 9.83 -14.46 9.92
CA GLY A 398 10.70 -13.74 8.99
C GLY A 398 11.74 -12.83 9.63
N ARG A 399 11.71 -12.63 10.97
CA ARG A 399 12.57 -11.67 11.67
C ARG A 399 14.08 -11.91 11.55
N SER A 400 14.52 -13.12 11.18
CA SER A 400 15.93 -13.47 11.13
C SER A 400 16.65 -12.89 9.90
N GLU A 401 15.94 -12.73 8.78
CA GLU A 401 16.54 -12.35 7.50
C GLU A 401 15.66 -11.28 6.81
N LEU A 402 15.66 -10.06 7.35
CA LEU A 402 14.74 -9.00 6.89
C LEU A 402 14.98 -8.64 5.40
N ASN A 403 16.23 -8.57 4.94
CA ASN A 403 16.51 -8.17 3.57
C ASN A 403 16.16 -9.27 2.56
N THR A 404 16.44 -10.54 2.88
CA THR A 404 15.95 -11.70 2.11
C THR A 404 14.42 -11.68 2.03
N TYR A 405 13.75 -11.43 3.16
CA TYR A 405 12.30 -11.29 3.18
C TYR A 405 11.86 -10.15 2.26
N LEU A 406 12.47 -8.96 2.34
CA LEU A 406 12.14 -7.81 1.51
C LEU A 406 12.38 -8.09 0.02
N GLN A 407 13.49 -8.72 -0.34
CA GLN A 407 13.78 -9.09 -1.72
C GLN A 407 12.68 -9.99 -2.29
N ASP A 408 12.48 -11.17 -1.68
CA ASP A 408 11.51 -12.16 -2.19
C ASP A 408 10.09 -11.61 -2.20
N PHE A 409 9.71 -10.91 -1.13
CA PHE A 409 8.37 -10.36 -0.97
C PHE A 409 8.09 -9.27 -2.01
N LEU A 410 8.95 -8.24 -2.09
CA LEU A 410 8.70 -7.08 -2.93
C LEU A 410 8.77 -7.43 -4.42
N SER A 411 9.70 -8.29 -4.83
CA SER A 411 9.74 -8.80 -6.20
C SER A 411 8.44 -9.49 -6.61
N LEU A 412 7.98 -10.45 -5.79
CA LEU A 412 6.73 -11.18 -6.05
C LEU A 412 5.54 -10.21 -6.16
N LEU A 413 5.47 -9.21 -5.28
CA LEU A 413 4.43 -8.17 -5.32
C LEU A 413 4.45 -7.40 -6.65
N GLY A 414 5.62 -7.08 -7.18
CA GLY A 414 5.76 -6.47 -8.50
C GLY A 414 5.05 -7.28 -9.57
N TYR A 415 5.37 -8.57 -9.69
CA TYR A 415 4.93 -9.37 -10.84
C TYR A 415 3.40 -9.49 -10.91
N TRP A 416 2.77 -9.84 -9.80
CA TRP A 416 1.33 -10.06 -9.81
C TRP A 416 0.55 -8.75 -9.89
N CYS A 417 1.05 -7.67 -9.28
CA CYS A 417 0.47 -6.33 -9.42
C CYS A 417 0.65 -5.78 -10.84
N THR A 418 1.73 -6.10 -11.55
CA THR A 418 1.87 -5.82 -12.99
C THR A 418 0.76 -6.51 -13.78
N SER A 419 0.53 -7.82 -13.54
CA SER A 419 -0.56 -8.55 -14.23
C SER A 419 -1.93 -7.94 -13.93
N TYR A 420 -2.20 -7.65 -12.66
CA TYR A 420 -3.43 -7.01 -12.22
C TYR A 420 -3.66 -5.67 -12.93
N PHE A 421 -2.64 -4.81 -12.93
CA PHE A 421 -2.67 -3.52 -13.62
C PHE A 421 -2.92 -3.65 -15.11
N VAL A 422 -2.18 -4.53 -15.81
CA VAL A 422 -2.32 -4.72 -17.26
C VAL A 422 -3.72 -5.18 -17.62
N ILE A 423 -4.31 -6.10 -16.85
CA ILE A 423 -5.68 -6.58 -17.04
C ILE A 423 -6.70 -5.44 -16.86
N LEU A 424 -6.57 -4.63 -15.81
CA LEU A 424 -7.44 -3.46 -15.60
C LEU A 424 -7.28 -2.41 -16.71
N LEU A 425 -6.04 -2.11 -17.10
CA LEU A 425 -5.70 -1.17 -18.16
C LEU A 425 -6.36 -1.58 -19.47
N LEU A 426 -6.20 -2.84 -19.88
CA LEU A 426 -6.73 -3.33 -21.14
C LEU A 426 -8.25 -3.50 -21.11
N GLU A 427 -8.84 -3.97 -20.00
CA GLU A 427 -10.30 -4.00 -19.85
C GLU A 427 -10.87 -2.60 -20.02
N HIS A 428 -10.32 -1.61 -19.29
CA HIS A 428 -10.85 -0.26 -19.35
C HIS A 428 -10.64 0.39 -20.72
N THR A 429 -9.46 0.24 -21.31
CA THR A 429 -9.10 0.97 -22.53
C THR A 429 -9.69 0.36 -23.80
N ILE A 430 -9.67 -0.98 -23.94
CA ILE A 430 -10.10 -1.68 -25.16
C ILE A 430 -11.57 -2.07 -25.07
N PHE A 431 -11.96 -2.77 -24.00
CA PHE A 431 -13.29 -3.39 -23.91
C PHE A 431 -14.35 -2.42 -23.35
N ARG A 432 -13.96 -1.52 -22.45
CA ARG A 432 -14.83 -0.47 -21.89
C ARG A 432 -14.62 0.90 -22.52
N LYS A 433 -13.76 1.01 -23.54
CA LYS A 433 -13.55 2.20 -24.38
C LYS A 433 -13.21 3.49 -23.60
N ARG A 434 -12.52 3.36 -22.46
CA ARG A 434 -12.13 4.45 -21.56
C ARG A 434 -13.32 5.25 -21.00
N ASP A 435 -14.49 4.62 -20.92
CA ASP A 435 -15.70 5.27 -20.43
C ASP A 435 -16.27 4.51 -19.23
N PHE A 436 -16.46 5.23 -18.12
CA PHE A 436 -17.02 4.70 -16.90
C PHE A 436 -18.52 4.38 -16.99
N SER A 437 -19.23 4.96 -17.97
CA SER A 437 -20.63 4.64 -18.25
C SER A 437 -20.82 3.19 -18.74
N ASN A 438 -19.76 2.56 -19.25
CA ASN A 438 -19.78 1.17 -19.71
C ASN A 438 -19.63 0.14 -18.57
N TYR A 439 -19.62 0.57 -17.30
CA TYR A 439 -19.66 -0.32 -16.14
C TYR A 439 -21.04 -0.34 -15.51
N ASP A 440 -21.55 -1.55 -15.26
CA ASP A 440 -22.79 -1.75 -14.54
C ASP A 440 -22.56 -1.67 -13.02
N LEU A 441 -22.52 -0.45 -12.49
CA LEU A 441 -22.15 -0.18 -11.08
C LEU A 441 -23.16 -0.70 -10.05
N GLU A 442 -24.39 -1.04 -10.44
CA GLU A 442 -25.38 -1.68 -9.56
C GLU A 442 -25.16 -3.20 -9.51
N GLY A 443 -24.58 -3.79 -10.56
CA GLY A 443 -24.28 -5.22 -10.68
C GLY A 443 -22.95 -5.67 -10.05
N TRP A 444 -22.22 -4.79 -9.36
CA TRP A 444 -20.84 -5.05 -8.87
C TRP A 444 -20.70 -6.27 -7.94
N ASN A 445 -21.79 -6.66 -7.26
CA ASN A 445 -21.84 -7.80 -6.35
C ASN A 445 -22.76 -8.93 -6.83
N ASP A 446 -23.14 -8.93 -8.12
CA ASP A 446 -24.01 -9.95 -8.75
C ASP A 446 -23.22 -10.78 -9.78
N PRO A 447 -22.96 -12.07 -9.52
CA PRO A 447 -22.24 -12.95 -10.45
C PRO A 447 -22.85 -13.03 -11.85
N SER A 448 -24.17 -12.80 -11.98
CA SER A 448 -24.85 -12.90 -13.27
C SER A 448 -24.63 -11.67 -14.17
N ARG A 449 -24.26 -10.53 -13.58
CA ARG A 449 -24.04 -9.24 -14.26
C ARG A 449 -22.56 -8.93 -14.49
N LEU A 450 -21.68 -9.79 -13.98
CA LEU A 450 -20.23 -9.69 -14.12
C LEU A 450 -19.71 -10.62 -15.21
N PRO A 451 -18.52 -10.33 -15.77
CA PRO A 451 -17.81 -11.29 -16.62
C PRO A 451 -17.58 -12.62 -15.88
N LEU A 452 -17.37 -13.69 -16.66
CA LEU A 452 -16.93 -14.95 -16.06
C LEU A 452 -15.49 -14.85 -15.53
N GLY A 453 -14.67 -13.99 -16.14
CA GLY A 453 -13.28 -13.76 -15.79
C GLY A 453 -12.33 -14.75 -16.46
N LEU A 454 -12.76 -15.46 -17.51
CA LEU A 454 -11.95 -16.47 -18.19
C LEU A 454 -10.75 -15.83 -18.89
N GLY A 455 -10.95 -14.69 -19.55
CA GLY A 455 -9.87 -13.95 -20.21
C GLY A 455 -8.81 -13.48 -19.21
N ALA A 456 -9.26 -12.89 -18.10
CA ALA A 456 -8.39 -12.43 -17.02
C ALA A 456 -7.64 -13.60 -16.35
N SER A 457 -8.34 -14.72 -16.10
CA SER A 457 -7.72 -15.91 -15.49
C SER A 457 -6.65 -16.50 -16.38
N ALA A 458 -6.92 -16.64 -17.69
CA ALA A 458 -5.93 -17.14 -18.64
C ALA A 458 -4.71 -16.22 -18.70
N ALA A 459 -4.91 -14.91 -18.81
CA ALA A 459 -3.82 -13.94 -18.84
C ALA A 459 -3.00 -13.95 -17.54
N PHE A 460 -3.66 -13.97 -16.39
CA PHE A 460 -2.99 -14.02 -15.09
C PHE A 460 -2.20 -15.31 -14.90
N LEU A 461 -2.76 -16.48 -15.21
CA LEU A 461 -2.07 -17.76 -15.06
C LEU A 461 -0.90 -17.94 -16.03
N VAL A 462 -1.02 -17.46 -17.27
CA VAL A 462 0.10 -17.45 -18.21
C VAL A 462 1.15 -16.42 -17.80
N GLY A 463 0.73 -15.29 -17.21
CA GLY A 463 1.61 -14.34 -16.53
C GLY A 463 2.38 -14.96 -15.37
N VAL A 464 1.75 -15.84 -14.58
CA VAL A 464 2.41 -16.61 -13.51
C VAL A 464 3.55 -17.45 -14.07
N VAL A 465 3.31 -18.14 -15.19
CA VAL A 465 4.36 -18.90 -15.87
C VAL A 465 5.47 -17.96 -16.32
N ALA A 466 5.14 -16.79 -16.88
CA ALA A 466 6.14 -15.82 -17.34
C ALA A 466 7.03 -15.30 -16.20
N TRP A 467 6.48 -14.86 -15.07
CA TRP A 467 7.32 -14.44 -13.95
C TRP A 467 8.12 -15.60 -13.37
N CYS A 468 7.57 -16.82 -13.27
CA CYS A 468 8.35 -17.98 -12.82
C CYS A 468 9.50 -18.30 -13.79
N MET A 469 9.42 -17.91 -15.06
CA MET A 469 10.53 -18.08 -15.99
C MET A 469 11.59 -16.99 -15.84
N GLY A 470 11.19 -15.77 -15.46
CA GLY A 470 12.07 -14.59 -15.40
C GLY A 470 12.56 -14.18 -14.00
N MET A 471 11.97 -14.70 -12.93
CA MET A 471 12.27 -14.27 -11.55
C MET A 471 13.62 -14.78 -11.05
N VAL A 472 14.29 -13.98 -10.21
CA VAL A 472 15.56 -14.35 -9.58
C VAL A 472 15.45 -14.05 -8.10
N GLU A 473 14.95 -15.04 -7.37
CA GLU A 473 14.68 -14.95 -5.93
C GLU A 473 15.59 -15.89 -5.14
N THR A 474 15.70 -15.66 -3.84
CA THR A 474 16.67 -16.38 -3.00
C THR A 474 16.40 -17.88 -2.92
N TRP A 475 15.15 -18.29 -3.14
CA TRP A 475 14.71 -19.68 -3.13
C TRP A 475 14.55 -20.28 -4.54
N PHE A 476 14.58 -19.47 -5.60
CA PHE A 476 14.38 -19.95 -6.96
C PHE A 476 14.89 -18.97 -8.02
N VAL A 477 15.66 -19.50 -8.97
CA VAL A 477 16.11 -18.78 -10.16
C VAL A 477 15.42 -19.34 -11.39
N GLY A 478 14.68 -18.48 -12.09
CA GLY A 478 13.94 -18.80 -13.30
C GLY A 478 14.86 -19.11 -14.50
N PRO A 479 14.49 -20.04 -15.40
CA PRO A 479 15.35 -20.44 -16.51
C PRO A 479 15.76 -19.31 -17.48
N VAL A 480 14.94 -18.26 -17.61
CA VAL A 480 15.27 -17.09 -18.44
C VAL A 480 16.09 -16.07 -17.65
N GLY A 481 15.74 -15.84 -16.38
CA GLY A 481 16.52 -14.98 -15.49
C GLY A 481 17.96 -15.46 -15.31
N ALA A 482 18.16 -16.79 -15.24
CA ALA A 482 19.46 -17.45 -15.16
C ALA A 482 20.38 -17.21 -16.37
N LEU A 483 19.86 -16.68 -17.48
CA LEU A 483 20.67 -16.36 -18.67
C LEU A 483 21.40 -15.01 -18.55
N ILE A 484 21.10 -14.23 -17.52
CA ILE A 484 21.59 -12.85 -17.35
C ILE A 484 22.65 -12.83 -16.24
N GLY A 485 23.88 -13.18 -16.60
CA GLY A 485 25.00 -13.22 -15.65
C GLY A 485 25.08 -14.53 -14.87
N ALA A 486 26.00 -14.57 -13.91
CA ALA A 486 26.29 -15.75 -13.09
C ALA A 486 25.17 -16.02 -12.06
N ASP A 487 24.69 -14.97 -11.41
CA ASP A 487 23.67 -15.06 -10.35
C ASP A 487 22.24 -14.83 -10.87
N GLY A 488 22.11 -14.48 -12.16
CA GLY A 488 20.85 -14.18 -12.83
C GLY A 488 20.44 -12.71 -12.76
N GLY A 489 19.44 -12.36 -13.57
CA GLY A 489 18.81 -11.04 -13.57
C GLY A 489 17.29 -11.14 -13.59
N ASP A 490 16.64 -10.49 -12.63
CA ASP A 490 15.18 -10.53 -12.54
C ASP A 490 14.52 -9.73 -13.66
N ILE A 491 13.84 -10.42 -14.58
CA ILE A 491 13.06 -9.80 -15.67
C ILE A 491 11.57 -10.14 -15.57
N ALA A 492 11.13 -10.62 -14.40
CA ALA A 492 9.79 -11.15 -14.25
C ALA A 492 8.71 -10.08 -14.43
N ASN A 493 8.96 -8.84 -14.03
CA ASN A 493 8.02 -7.72 -14.23
C ASN A 493 7.80 -7.43 -15.73
N GLU A 494 8.89 -7.23 -16.49
CA GLU A 494 8.85 -6.95 -17.92
C GLU A 494 8.23 -8.10 -18.69
N PHE A 495 8.63 -9.34 -18.36
CA PHE A 495 8.13 -10.52 -19.05
C PHE A 495 6.63 -10.71 -18.79
N THR A 496 6.21 -10.52 -17.54
CA THR A 496 4.78 -10.55 -17.15
C THR A 496 3.98 -9.47 -17.85
N LEU A 497 4.50 -8.24 -17.90
CA LEU A 497 3.82 -7.13 -18.57
C LEU A 497 3.49 -7.47 -20.03
N VAL A 498 4.48 -7.99 -20.76
CA VAL A 498 4.32 -8.35 -22.18
C VAL A 498 3.37 -9.53 -22.32
N VAL A 499 3.58 -10.61 -21.58
CA VAL A 499 2.81 -11.85 -21.70
C VAL A 499 1.35 -11.64 -21.31
N THR A 500 1.09 -10.99 -20.18
CA THR A 500 -0.28 -10.70 -19.73
C THR A 500 -1.00 -9.81 -20.73
N ALA A 501 -0.32 -8.81 -21.33
CA ALA A 501 -0.92 -7.94 -22.32
C ALA A 501 -1.30 -8.69 -23.61
N VAL A 502 -0.38 -9.51 -24.12
CA VAL A 502 -0.58 -10.29 -25.36
C VAL A 502 -1.68 -11.34 -25.19
N VAL A 503 -1.77 -11.98 -24.01
CA VAL A 503 -2.75 -13.05 -23.75
C VAL A 503 -4.14 -12.48 -23.45
N TYR A 504 -4.24 -11.38 -22.69
CA TYR A 504 -5.54 -10.86 -22.24
C TYR A 504 -6.45 -10.43 -23.40
N ILE A 505 -5.90 -9.75 -24.41
CA ILE A 505 -6.68 -9.21 -25.54
C ILE A 505 -7.46 -10.33 -26.28
N PRO A 506 -6.82 -11.38 -26.85
CA PRO A 506 -7.55 -12.43 -27.54
C PRO A 506 -8.43 -13.25 -26.58
N ALA A 507 -7.98 -13.52 -25.35
CA ALA A 507 -8.75 -14.32 -24.41
C ALA A 507 -10.05 -13.64 -23.99
N ARG A 508 -10.00 -12.32 -23.71
CA ARG A 508 -11.18 -11.52 -23.37
C ARG A 508 -12.12 -11.34 -24.57
N TYR A 509 -11.58 -11.19 -25.78
CA TYR A 509 -12.41 -11.16 -27.00
C TYR A 509 -13.19 -12.47 -27.20
N LEU A 510 -12.55 -13.62 -27.01
CA LEU A 510 -13.19 -14.93 -27.11
C LEU A 510 -14.27 -15.13 -26.04
N GLU A 511 -14.00 -14.70 -24.80
CA GLU A 511 -14.98 -14.73 -23.71
C GLU A 511 -16.24 -13.93 -24.07
N LEU A 512 -16.09 -12.70 -24.56
CA LEU A 512 -17.21 -11.87 -25.00
C LEU A 512 -17.96 -12.50 -26.19
N LYS A 513 -17.25 -13.09 -27.15
CA LYS A 513 -17.84 -13.71 -28.34
C LYS A 513 -18.71 -14.92 -27.99
N TRP A 514 -18.31 -15.72 -27.02
CA TRP A 514 -19.00 -16.98 -26.68
C TRP A 514 -20.00 -16.87 -25.54
N PHE A 515 -19.75 -15.98 -24.57
CA PHE A 515 -20.59 -15.86 -23.37
C PHE A 515 -21.35 -14.52 -23.29
N GLY A 516 -20.98 -13.54 -24.12
CA GLY A 516 -21.64 -12.23 -24.17
C GLY A 516 -21.37 -11.29 -23.00
N ARG A 517 -20.44 -11.63 -22.08
CA ARG A 517 -20.13 -10.84 -20.88
C ARG A 517 -18.68 -10.96 -20.43
#